data_AF-A0A9D2G4F2-F1
#
_entry.id   AF-A0A9D2G4F2-F1
#
_cell.length_a   1.000
_cell.length_b   1.000
_cell.length_c   1.000
_cell.angle_alpha   90.00
_cell.angle_beta   90.00
_cell.angle_gamma   90.00
#
_symmetry.space_group_name_H-M   'P 1'
#
loop_
_entity.id
_entity.type
_entity.pdbx_description
1 polymer ?
#
loop_
_entity_poly.entity_id
_entity_poly.type
_entity_poly.pdbx_seq_one_letter_code
_entity_poly.pdbx_strand_id
1 'polypeptide(L)'
;MRKIIFKTIFITLGIVLILAISAFGILSFAAPKTMMQFAASLGLDAISGDYAYQEYRRSGDIDYLAYAFEVSAVEGRAETAAERFDAFYSNEGFSDYCEEQDGADLGEDIPKVNYRSYACALGAVVRYKVAVTDEEKLEVYDFALSETSGEFEPSNPVCSLAVAASEAGDAAFCAVLCDELQSEEKFDELREQYLISDTTQYTEGFLIYLETIDLLEEAANE
;
A
#
# COMPACT_ATOMS: atom_id res chain seq x y z
N MET A 1 60.23 -1.33 3.58
CA MET A 1 59.31 -1.63 4.70
C MET A 1 57.89 -1.10 4.48
N ARG A 2 57.65 0.21 4.27
CA ARG A 2 56.30 0.77 3.95
C ARG A 2 55.54 -0.02 2.87
N LYS A 3 56.21 -0.35 1.76
CA LYS A 3 55.62 -1.10 0.63
C LYS A 3 55.14 -2.52 0.98
N ILE A 4 55.73 -3.16 2.00
CA ILE A 4 55.33 -4.49 2.48
C ILE A 4 54.16 -4.35 3.45
N ILE A 5 54.21 -3.38 4.36
CA ILE A 5 53.12 -3.08 5.31
C ILE A 5 51.83 -2.76 4.56
N PHE A 6 51.87 -1.91 3.53
CA PHE A 6 50.70 -1.62 2.71
C PHE A 6 50.14 -2.88 2.01
N LYS A 7 51.00 -3.74 1.44
CA LYS A 7 50.54 -4.99 0.81
C LYS A 7 49.83 -5.91 1.81
N THR A 8 50.38 -6.07 3.01
CA THR A 8 49.75 -6.89 4.06
C THR A 8 48.42 -6.29 4.50
N ILE A 9 48.33 -4.98 4.71
CA ILE A 9 47.07 -4.30 5.07
C ILE A 9 46.01 -4.53 4.00
N PHE A 10 46.34 -4.34 2.71
CA PHE A 10 45.38 -4.55 1.62
C PHE A 10 44.93 -6.02 1.50
N ILE A 11 45.83 -6.98 1.67
CA ILE A 11 45.48 -8.40 1.65
C ILE A 11 44.56 -8.75 2.83
N THR A 12 44.91 -8.33 4.04
CA THR A 12 44.10 -8.59 5.24
C THR A 12 42.73 -7.93 5.12
N LEU A 13 42.67 -6.66 4.68
CA LEU A 13 41.40 -5.96 4.43
C LEU A 13 40.56 -6.69 3.38
N GLY A 14 41.17 -7.15 2.29
CA GLY A 14 40.48 -7.93 1.26
C GLY A 14 39.90 -9.23 1.80
N ILE A 15 40.66 -9.99 2.58
CA ILE A 15 40.16 -11.23 3.21
C ILE A 15 39.02 -10.94 4.18
N VAL A 16 39.16 -9.93 5.03
CA VAL A 16 38.11 -9.52 5.99
C VAL A 16 36.84 -9.12 5.25
N LEU A 17 36.96 -8.37 4.15
CA LEU A 17 35.83 -7.92 3.37
C LEU A 17 35.13 -9.11 2.67
N ILE A 18 35.90 -10.06 2.12
CA ILE A 18 35.33 -11.30 1.56
C ILE A 18 34.59 -12.11 2.63
N LEU A 19 35.18 -12.28 3.82
CA LEU A 19 34.54 -12.99 4.92
C LEU A 19 33.28 -12.28 5.41
N ALA A 20 33.29 -10.95 5.50
CA ALA A 20 32.14 -10.16 5.88
C ALA A 20 30.99 -10.29 4.86
N ILE A 21 31.28 -10.18 3.55
CA ILE A 21 30.28 -10.41 2.50
C ILE A 21 29.74 -11.84 2.52
N SER A 22 30.61 -12.83 2.73
CA SER A 22 30.20 -14.24 2.81
C SER A 22 29.27 -14.49 3.99
N ALA A 23 29.61 -13.94 5.17
CA ALA A 23 28.78 -14.05 6.36
C ALA A 23 27.45 -13.32 6.17
N PHE A 24 27.45 -12.14 5.57
CA PHE A 24 26.24 -11.39 5.22
C PHE A 24 25.34 -12.21 4.29
N GLY A 25 25.90 -12.81 3.23
CA GLY A 25 25.13 -13.66 2.31
C GLY A 25 24.52 -14.88 2.99
N ILE A 26 25.26 -15.54 3.89
CA ILE A 26 24.73 -16.67 4.68
C ILE A 26 23.58 -16.22 5.59
N LEU A 27 23.75 -15.10 6.29
CA LEU A 27 22.72 -14.55 7.19
C LEU A 27 21.46 -14.10 6.42
N SER A 28 21.64 -13.52 5.23
CA SER A 28 20.57 -13.13 4.31
C SER A 28 19.62 -14.30 4.01
N PHE A 29 20.19 -15.49 3.82
CA PHE A 29 19.41 -16.70 3.56
C PHE A 29 18.91 -17.40 4.83
N ALA A 30 19.76 -17.51 5.86
CA ALA A 30 19.50 -18.33 7.03
C ALA A 30 18.63 -17.64 8.09
N ALA A 31 18.59 -16.31 8.11
CA ALA A 31 17.87 -15.52 9.11
C ALA A 31 17.21 -14.26 8.50
N PRO A 32 16.25 -14.42 7.56
CA PRO A 32 15.63 -13.27 6.88
C PRO A 32 14.95 -12.31 7.86
N LYS A 33 14.29 -12.81 8.93
CA LYS A 33 13.78 -11.96 10.02
C LYS A 33 14.82 -11.03 10.64
N THR A 34 16.00 -11.54 10.96
CA THR A 34 17.08 -10.72 11.55
C THR A 34 17.58 -9.68 10.56
N MET A 35 17.63 -10.04 9.28
CA MET A 35 18.07 -9.15 8.21
C MET A 35 17.04 -8.06 7.89
N MET A 36 15.74 -8.37 7.98
CA MET A 36 14.65 -7.40 7.93
C MET A 36 14.82 -6.34 9.02
N GLN A 37 14.95 -6.76 10.28
CA GLN A 37 15.12 -5.84 11.41
C GLN A 37 16.41 -5.02 11.30
N PHE A 38 17.50 -5.66 10.86
CA PHE A 38 18.76 -4.98 10.64
C PHE A 38 18.65 -3.92 9.54
N ALA A 39 18.04 -4.25 8.39
CA ALA A 39 17.82 -3.31 7.30
C ALA A 39 16.94 -2.13 7.73
N ALA A 40 15.83 -2.40 8.42
CA ALA A 40 14.96 -1.36 8.98
C ALA A 40 15.72 -0.46 9.97
N SER A 41 16.57 -1.02 10.83
CA SER A 41 17.38 -0.23 11.77
C SER A 41 18.40 0.71 11.10
N LEU A 42 18.72 0.46 9.84
CA LEU A 42 19.59 1.29 9.02
C LEU A 42 18.81 2.26 8.11
N GLY A 43 17.48 2.28 8.17
CA GLY A 43 16.62 3.04 7.27
C GLY A 43 16.65 2.52 5.83
N LEU A 44 16.90 1.22 5.64
CA LEU A 44 16.92 0.56 4.33
C LEU A 44 15.58 -0.15 4.10
N ASP A 45 14.49 0.62 4.05
CA ASP A 45 13.12 0.09 4.10
C ASP A 45 12.79 -0.79 2.89
N ALA A 46 13.15 -0.37 1.67
CA ALA A 46 12.98 -1.22 0.49
C ALA A 46 13.64 -2.62 0.64
N ILE A 47 14.79 -2.70 1.32
CA ILE A 47 15.50 -3.96 1.56
C ILE A 47 14.88 -4.73 2.74
N SER A 48 14.40 -4.03 3.78
CA SER A 48 13.70 -4.68 4.89
C SER A 48 12.44 -5.39 4.40
N GLY A 49 11.66 -4.75 3.52
CA GLY A 49 10.49 -5.35 2.87
C GLY A 49 10.83 -6.60 2.05
N ASP A 50 11.97 -6.60 1.33
CA ASP A 50 12.42 -7.77 0.58
C ASP A 50 12.83 -8.96 1.49
N TYR A 51 13.38 -8.68 2.67
CA TYR A 51 13.65 -9.71 3.68
C TYR A 51 12.39 -10.19 4.40
N ALA A 52 11.43 -9.30 4.65
CA ALA A 52 10.12 -9.66 5.19
C ALA A 52 9.41 -10.63 4.25
N TYR A 53 9.37 -10.33 2.95
CA TYR A 53 8.79 -11.25 1.96
C TYR A 53 9.52 -12.60 1.89
N GLN A 54 10.85 -12.62 2.06
CA GLN A 54 11.60 -13.87 2.18
C GLN A 54 11.23 -14.66 3.44
N GLU A 55 11.04 -13.99 4.56
CA GLU A 55 10.59 -14.62 5.81
C GLU A 55 9.18 -15.18 5.65
N TYR A 56 8.24 -14.42 5.06
CA TYR A 56 6.91 -14.91 4.71
C TYR A 56 6.97 -16.20 3.87
N ARG A 57 7.75 -16.24 2.79
CA ARG A 57 7.90 -17.46 1.96
C ARG A 57 8.48 -18.65 2.74
N ARG A 58 9.18 -18.40 3.85
CA ARG A 58 9.79 -19.42 4.70
C ARG A 58 8.86 -19.90 5.81
N SER A 59 8.12 -19.00 6.45
CA SER A 59 7.30 -19.27 7.63
C SER A 59 5.81 -19.42 7.32
N GLY A 60 5.32 -18.80 6.25
CA GLY A 60 3.89 -18.63 5.94
C GLY A 60 3.20 -17.55 6.79
N ASP A 61 3.97 -16.81 7.61
CA ASP A 61 3.44 -15.85 8.58
C ASP A 61 3.03 -14.53 7.90
N ILE A 62 1.74 -14.23 7.96
CA ILE A 62 1.08 -13.14 7.23
C ILE A 62 1.58 -11.76 7.69
N ASP A 63 2.06 -11.62 8.92
CA ASP A 63 2.64 -10.37 9.45
C ASP A 63 3.76 -9.86 8.54
N TYR A 64 4.63 -10.76 8.07
CA TYR A 64 5.72 -10.38 7.18
C TYR A 64 5.26 -10.07 5.77
N LEU A 65 4.14 -10.65 5.33
CA LEU A 65 3.56 -10.35 4.03
C LEU A 65 2.92 -8.96 4.02
N ALA A 66 2.13 -8.65 5.04
CA ALA A 66 1.54 -7.32 5.25
C ALA A 66 2.64 -6.25 5.29
N TYR A 67 3.65 -6.42 6.15
CA TYR A 67 4.79 -5.51 6.23
C TYR A 67 5.52 -5.37 4.89
N ALA A 68 5.78 -6.47 4.18
CA ALA A 68 6.46 -6.44 2.90
C ALA A 68 5.66 -5.68 1.82
N PHE A 69 4.33 -5.80 1.84
CA PHE A 69 3.43 -5.05 0.97
C PHE A 69 3.47 -3.56 1.30
N GLU A 70 3.17 -3.18 2.54
CA GLU A 70 3.08 -1.79 3.00
C GLU A 70 4.38 -1.02 2.72
N VAL A 71 5.52 -1.60 3.11
CA VAL A 71 6.83 -0.97 2.87
C VAL A 71 7.09 -0.77 1.38
N SER A 72 6.67 -1.72 0.52
CA SER A 72 6.85 -1.56 -0.94
C SER A 72 5.96 -0.45 -1.50
N ALA A 73 4.74 -0.32 -0.98
CA ALA A 73 3.81 0.73 -1.36
C ALA A 73 4.35 2.11 -0.97
N VAL A 74 4.84 2.26 0.27
CA VAL A 74 5.43 3.50 0.80
C VAL A 74 6.71 3.89 0.04
N GLU A 75 7.57 2.92 -0.27
CA GLU A 75 8.81 3.15 -1.04
C GLU A 75 8.56 3.37 -2.55
N GLY A 76 7.30 3.39 -2.99
CA GLY A 76 6.93 3.65 -4.38
C GLY A 76 7.27 2.52 -5.36
N ARG A 77 7.51 1.29 -4.87
CA ARG A 77 7.83 0.12 -5.69
C ARG A 77 6.56 -0.57 -6.19
N ALA A 78 5.80 0.13 -7.04
CA ALA A 78 4.43 -0.25 -7.44
C ALA A 78 4.29 -1.72 -7.90
N GLU A 79 5.14 -2.21 -8.81
CA GLU A 79 5.11 -3.61 -9.27
C GLU A 79 5.29 -4.62 -8.13
N THR A 80 6.29 -4.39 -7.27
CA THR A 80 6.55 -5.25 -6.12
C THR A 80 5.42 -5.18 -5.10
N ALA A 81 4.85 -3.99 -4.88
CA ALA A 81 3.74 -3.79 -3.97
C ALA A 81 2.46 -4.47 -4.48
N ALA A 82 2.14 -4.35 -5.77
CA ALA A 82 0.98 -5.01 -6.38
C ALA A 82 1.07 -6.54 -6.28
N GLU A 83 2.23 -7.13 -6.62
CA GLU A 83 2.44 -8.59 -6.47
C GLU A 83 2.24 -9.06 -5.03
N ARG A 84 2.76 -8.30 -4.06
CA ARG A 84 2.63 -8.62 -2.63
C ARG A 84 1.21 -8.40 -2.12
N PHE A 85 0.53 -7.37 -2.59
CA PHE A 85 -0.86 -7.10 -2.28
C PHE A 85 -1.75 -8.23 -2.77
N ASP A 86 -1.57 -8.70 -4.00
CA ASP A 86 -2.35 -9.81 -4.55
C ASP A 86 -2.18 -11.09 -3.72
N ALA A 87 -0.95 -11.38 -3.31
CA ALA A 87 -0.66 -12.49 -2.40
C ALA A 87 -1.24 -12.28 -1.00
N PHE A 88 -1.26 -11.04 -0.50
CA PHE A 88 -1.79 -10.69 0.82
C PHE A 88 -3.31 -10.79 0.85
N TYR A 89 -3.98 -10.14 -0.08
CA TYR A 89 -5.44 -10.12 -0.21
C TYR A 89 -6.03 -11.51 -0.49
N SER A 90 -5.32 -12.34 -1.26
CA SER A 90 -5.75 -13.71 -1.55
C SER A 90 -5.41 -14.72 -0.44
N ASN A 91 -4.75 -14.29 0.63
CA ASN A 91 -4.40 -15.15 1.75
C ASN A 91 -5.64 -15.50 2.57
N GLU A 92 -5.80 -16.77 2.97
CA GLU A 92 -6.95 -17.20 3.78
C GLU A 92 -7.04 -16.50 5.15
N GLY A 93 -5.90 -16.04 5.69
CA GLY A 93 -5.83 -15.30 6.94
C GLY A 93 -5.98 -13.78 6.79
N PHE A 94 -6.23 -13.25 5.57
CA PHE A 94 -6.33 -11.80 5.34
C PHE A 94 -7.40 -11.15 6.21
N SER A 95 -8.62 -11.68 6.19
CA SER A 95 -9.74 -11.13 6.98
C SER A 95 -9.45 -11.14 8.48
N ASP A 96 -8.99 -12.29 9.01
CA ASP A 96 -8.67 -12.44 10.43
C ASP A 96 -7.54 -11.49 10.84
N TYR A 97 -6.53 -11.31 9.98
CA TYR A 97 -5.44 -10.37 10.20
C TYR A 97 -5.94 -8.93 10.25
N CYS A 98 -6.79 -8.51 9.30
CA CYS A 98 -7.37 -7.17 9.32
C CYS A 98 -8.18 -6.91 10.59
N GLU A 99 -9.00 -7.87 11.03
CA GLU A 99 -9.77 -7.77 12.27
C GLU A 99 -8.87 -7.68 13.51
N GLU A 100 -7.70 -8.34 13.52
CA GLU A 100 -6.73 -8.22 14.61
C GLU A 100 -6.03 -6.86 14.64
N GLN A 101 -5.80 -6.25 13.47
CA GLN A 101 -5.22 -4.90 13.38
C GLN A 101 -6.23 -3.79 13.70
N ASP A 102 -7.53 -4.04 13.56
CA ASP A 102 -8.57 -3.06 13.88
C ASP A 102 -8.51 -2.65 15.36
N GLY A 103 -8.16 -1.39 15.61
CA GLY A 103 -8.03 -0.83 16.95
C GLY A 103 -6.66 -1.05 17.63
N ALA A 104 -5.71 -1.70 16.94
CA ALA A 104 -4.30 -1.64 17.31
C ALA A 104 -3.78 -0.20 17.18
N ASP A 105 -2.89 0.20 18.08
CA ASP A 105 -2.16 1.46 17.94
C ASP A 105 -1.07 1.26 16.88
N LEU A 106 -1.41 1.53 15.62
CA LEU A 106 -0.50 1.39 14.48
C LEU A 106 0.48 2.58 14.37
N GLY A 107 0.42 3.56 15.29
CA GLY A 107 1.25 4.76 15.33
C GLY A 107 0.43 6.06 15.25
N GLU A 108 1.05 7.19 15.61
CA GLU A 108 0.36 8.50 15.69
C GLU A 108 -0.17 9.00 14.33
N ASP A 109 0.36 8.50 13.21
CA ASP A 109 0.02 8.94 11.85
C ASP A 109 -0.99 8.02 11.12
N ILE A 110 -1.32 6.86 11.71
CA ILE A 110 -2.31 5.95 11.14
C ILE A 110 -3.61 6.19 11.92
N PRO A 111 -4.66 6.74 11.28
CA PRO A 111 -5.95 6.91 11.95
C PRO A 111 -6.39 5.57 12.55
N LYS A 112 -7.25 5.58 13.58
CA LYS A 112 -7.97 4.36 13.98
C LYS A 112 -8.98 4.01 12.88
N VAL A 113 -8.46 3.62 11.73
CA VAL A 113 -9.19 3.20 10.55
C VAL A 113 -9.34 1.69 10.58
N ASN A 114 -10.40 1.25 9.91
CA ASN A 114 -10.56 -0.11 9.45
C ASN A 114 -9.31 -0.48 8.62
N TYR A 115 -8.52 -1.41 9.12
CA TYR A 115 -7.25 -1.82 8.52
C TYR A 115 -7.49 -2.47 7.15
N ARG A 116 -8.61 -3.19 6.97
CA ARG A 116 -8.97 -3.73 5.66
C ARG A 116 -9.14 -2.62 4.64
N SER A 117 -9.87 -1.56 4.99
CA SER A 117 -10.08 -0.42 4.10
C SER A 117 -8.78 0.30 3.77
N TYR A 118 -7.89 0.46 4.76
CA TYR A 118 -6.53 0.97 4.54
C TYR A 118 -5.70 0.10 3.59
N ALA A 119 -5.62 -1.21 3.83
CA ALA A 119 -4.85 -2.13 3.02
C ALA A 119 -5.39 -2.22 1.59
N CYS A 120 -6.71 -2.29 1.42
CA CYS A 120 -7.37 -2.30 0.12
C CYS A 120 -7.22 -0.96 -0.61
N ALA A 121 -7.15 0.17 0.11
CA ALA A 121 -6.87 1.47 -0.47
C ALA A 121 -5.45 1.56 -1.03
N LEU A 122 -4.43 1.16 -0.25
CA LEU A 122 -3.07 1.02 -0.77
C LEU A 122 -3.01 0.05 -1.95
N GLY A 123 -3.73 -1.06 -1.86
CA GLY A 123 -3.85 -2.08 -2.90
C GLY A 123 -4.38 -1.52 -4.22
N ALA A 124 -5.48 -0.77 -4.16
CA ALA A 124 -6.06 -0.10 -5.32
C ALA A 124 -5.06 0.88 -5.97
N VAL A 125 -4.38 1.69 -5.15
CA VAL A 125 -3.38 2.65 -5.65
C VAL A 125 -2.21 1.96 -6.35
N VAL A 126 -1.64 0.89 -5.76
CA VAL A 126 -0.49 0.20 -6.38
C VAL A 126 -0.90 -0.56 -7.62
N ARG A 127 -2.10 -1.15 -7.66
CA ARG A 127 -2.63 -1.81 -8.87
C ARG A 127 -2.91 -0.80 -9.98
N TYR A 128 -3.47 0.37 -9.67
CA TYR A 128 -3.63 1.46 -10.64
C TYR A 128 -2.29 1.90 -11.25
N LYS A 129 -1.25 2.06 -10.43
CA LYS A 129 0.09 2.46 -10.88
C LYS A 129 0.76 1.46 -11.84
N VAL A 130 0.33 0.20 -11.84
CA VAL A 130 0.85 -0.84 -12.74
C VAL A 130 -0.10 -1.17 -13.89
N ALA A 131 -1.34 -0.70 -13.85
CA ALA A 131 -2.31 -0.88 -14.92
C ALA A 131 -1.86 -0.16 -16.19
N VAL A 132 -1.85 -0.88 -17.30
CA VAL A 132 -1.39 -0.38 -18.61
C VAL A 132 -2.57 -0.01 -19.50
N THR A 133 -3.67 -0.73 -19.37
CA THR A 133 -4.87 -0.59 -20.19
C THR A 133 -6.03 0.02 -19.40
N ASP A 134 -6.99 0.62 -20.11
CA ASP A 134 -8.21 1.16 -19.49
C ASP A 134 -9.06 0.04 -18.86
N GLU A 135 -9.02 -1.17 -19.42
CA GLU A 135 -9.68 -2.36 -18.85
C GLU A 135 -9.08 -2.73 -17.49
N GLU A 136 -7.75 -2.79 -17.38
CA GLU A 136 -7.09 -3.04 -16.09
C GLU A 136 -7.39 -1.94 -15.06
N LYS A 137 -7.48 -0.67 -15.47
CA LYS A 137 -7.86 0.42 -14.57
C LYS A 137 -9.31 0.29 -14.08
N LEU A 138 -10.23 -0.15 -14.95
CA LEU A 138 -11.61 -0.46 -14.56
C LEU A 138 -11.67 -1.65 -13.59
N GLU A 139 -10.89 -2.70 -13.80
CA GLU A 139 -10.79 -3.81 -12.82
C GLU A 139 -10.31 -3.32 -11.44
N VAL A 140 -9.39 -2.35 -11.40
CA VAL A 140 -8.94 -1.71 -10.16
C VAL A 140 -10.07 -0.92 -9.51
N TYR A 141 -10.89 -0.21 -10.29
CA TYR A 141 -12.08 0.47 -9.79
C TYR A 141 -13.10 -0.50 -9.22
N ASP A 142 -13.45 -1.56 -9.94
CA ASP A 142 -14.39 -2.59 -9.48
C ASP A 142 -13.94 -3.20 -8.16
N PHE A 143 -12.64 -3.48 -8.05
CA PHE A 143 -12.02 -3.92 -6.80
C PHE A 143 -12.21 -2.88 -5.68
N ALA A 144 -11.81 -1.63 -5.92
CA ALA A 144 -11.90 -0.56 -4.93
C ALA A 144 -13.35 -0.33 -4.46
N LEU A 145 -14.31 -0.35 -5.40
CA LEU A 145 -15.74 -0.21 -5.13
C LEU A 145 -16.28 -1.37 -4.29
N SER A 146 -15.87 -2.61 -4.59
CA SER A 146 -16.28 -3.79 -3.84
C SER A 146 -15.85 -3.75 -2.38
N GLU A 147 -14.66 -3.20 -2.11
CA GLU A 147 -14.05 -3.09 -0.78
C GLU A 147 -14.40 -1.79 -0.04
N THR A 148 -15.02 -0.81 -0.70
CA THR A 148 -15.51 0.41 -0.06
C THR A 148 -16.83 0.16 0.65
N SER A 149 -17.00 0.53 1.92
CA SER A 149 -18.30 0.35 2.60
C SER A 149 -19.38 1.30 2.05
N GLY A 150 -20.66 0.94 2.18
CA GLY A 150 -21.77 1.81 1.75
C GLY A 150 -21.88 3.13 2.55
N GLU A 151 -21.25 3.18 3.73
CA GLU A 151 -21.15 4.40 4.55
C GLU A 151 -20.06 5.37 4.05
N PHE A 152 -19.22 4.93 3.09
CA PHE A 152 -18.13 5.71 2.50
C PHE A 152 -17.15 6.24 3.57
N GLU A 153 -16.63 5.32 4.37
CA GLU A 153 -15.75 5.64 5.50
C GLU A 153 -14.44 6.35 5.08
N PRO A 154 -13.79 7.07 6.01
CA PRO A 154 -12.50 7.70 5.76
C PRO A 154 -11.44 6.70 5.27
N SER A 155 -10.58 7.16 4.36
CA SER A 155 -9.50 6.34 3.78
C SER A 155 -9.97 5.08 3.03
N ASN A 156 -11.19 5.11 2.49
CA ASN A 156 -11.68 3.99 1.68
C ASN A 156 -10.92 3.85 0.35
N PRO A 157 -10.99 2.66 -0.29
CA PRO A 157 -10.26 2.40 -1.53
C PRO A 157 -10.62 3.30 -2.70
N VAL A 158 -11.90 3.67 -2.88
CA VAL A 158 -12.33 4.54 -3.98
C VAL A 158 -11.74 5.95 -3.84
N CYS A 159 -11.75 6.54 -2.64
CA CYS A 159 -11.10 7.84 -2.38
C CYS A 159 -9.62 7.82 -2.74
N SER A 160 -8.90 6.79 -2.29
CA SER A 160 -7.45 6.69 -2.52
C SER A 160 -7.11 6.49 -3.99
N LEU A 161 -7.94 5.73 -4.71
CA LEU A 161 -7.83 5.60 -6.16
C LEU A 161 -8.09 6.92 -6.89
N ALA A 162 -9.14 7.66 -6.49
CA ALA A 162 -9.48 8.96 -7.06
C ALA A 162 -8.32 9.98 -6.89
N VAL A 163 -7.72 10.04 -5.70
CA VAL A 163 -6.54 10.87 -5.44
C VAL A 163 -5.37 10.44 -6.32
N ALA A 164 -5.06 9.15 -6.39
CA ALA A 164 -3.95 8.67 -7.22
C ALA A 164 -4.15 8.94 -8.72
N ALA A 165 -5.38 8.84 -9.21
CA ALA A 165 -5.72 9.15 -10.60
C ALA A 165 -5.59 10.65 -10.90
N SER A 166 -6.12 11.50 -10.01
CA SER A 166 -6.02 12.96 -10.11
C SER A 166 -4.57 13.44 -10.06
N GLU A 167 -3.76 12.95 -9.11
CA GLU A 167 -2.33 13.29 -9.02
C GLU A 167 -1.51 12.83 -10.24
N ALA A 168 -1.95 11.76 -10.91
CA ALA A 168 -1.35 11.30 -12.16
C ALA A 168 -1.77 12.13 -13.38
N GLY A 169 -2.75 13.02 -13.24
CA GLY A 169 -3.35 13.79 -14.34
C GLY A 169 -4.14 12.93 -15.32
N ASP A 170 -4.72 11.82 -14.86
CA ASP A 170 -5.49 10.90 -15.70
C ASP A 170 -6.97 11.35 -15.82
N ALA A 171 -7.17 12.48 -16.49
CA ALA A 171 -8.49 13.10 -16.64
C ALA A 171 -9.55 12.16 -17.22
N ALA A 172 -9.16 11.28 -18.15
CA ALA A 172 -10.06 10.31 -18.76
C ALA A 172 -10.55 9.27 -17.75
N PHE A 173 -9.63 8.73 -16.93
CA PHE A 173 -10.02 7.77 -15.89
C PHE A 173 -10.77 8.46 -14.75
N CYS A 174 -10.40 9.69 -14.36
CA CYS A 174 -11.16 10.47 -13.38
C CYS A 174 -12.61 10.71 -13.80
N ALA A 175 -12.86 11.02 -15.09
CA ALA A 175 -14.22 11.16 -15.62
C ALA A 175 -15.03 9.86 -15.48
N VAL A 176 -14.42 8.72 -15.81
CA VAL A 176 -15.04 7.40 -15.67
C VAL A 176 -15.35 7.08 -14.21
N LEU A 177 -14.40 7.28 -13.29
CA LEU A 177 -14.60 7.08 -11.86
C LEU A 177 -15.78 7.93 -11.34
N CYS A 178 -15.89 9.18 -11.81
CA CYS A 178 -16.95 10.09 -11.40
C CYS A 178 -18.32 9.57 -11.86
N ASP A 179 -18.45 9.24 -13.14
CA ASP A 179 -19.71 8.75 -13.72
C ASP A 179 -20.18 7.46 -13.04
N GLU A 180 -19.28 6.49 -12.88
CA GLU A 180 -19.59 5.20 -12.26
C GLU A 180 -19.99 5.39 -10.78
N LEU A 181 -19.22 6.18 -10.01
CA LEU A 181 -19.48 6.41 -8.59
C LEU A 181 -20.82 7.12 -8.35
N GLN A 182 -21.20 8.08 -9.20
CA GLN A 182 -22.49 8.75 -9.13
C GLN A 182 -23.66 7.84 -9.51
N SER A 183 -23.41 6.79 -10.30
CA SER A 183 -24.43 5.84 -10.74
C SER A 183 -24.65 4.66 -9.78
N GLU A 184 -23.72 4.42 -8.84
CA GLU A 184 -23.75 3.21 -8.04
C GLU A 184 -24.85 3.18 -6.97
N GLU A 185 -25.77 2.22 -7.08
CA GLU A 185 -26.91 2.03 -6.17
C GLU A 185 -26.47 1.90 -4.70
N LYS A 186 -25.26 1.35 -4.47
CA LYS A 186 -24.65 1.21 -3.14
C LYS A 186 -24.58 2.52 -2.34
N PHE A 187 -24.59 3.66 -3.03
CA PHE A 187 -24.50 4.99 -2.42
C PHE A 187 -25.78 5.82 -2.56
N ASP A 188 -26.91 5.21 -2.95
CA ASP A 188 -28.20 5.91 -3.04
C ASP A 188 -28.59 6.57 -1.71
N GLU A 189 -28.45 5.86 -0.59
CA GLU A 189 -28.76 6.38 0.75
C GLU A 189 -27.85 7.57 1.13
N LEU A 190 -26.58 7.57 0.70
CA LEU A 190 -25.70 8.73 0.87
C LEU A 190 -26.21 9.90 0.04
N ARG A 191 -26.57 9.67 -1.23
CA ARG A 191 -27.06 10.72 -2.13
C ARG A 191 -28.41 11.30 -1.71
N GLU A 192 -29.26 10.57 -0.97
CA GLU A 192 -30.47 11.17 -0.40
C GLU A 192 -30.17 12.38 0.51
N GLN A 193 -28.96 12.46 1.09
CA GLN A 193 -28.54 13.59 1.91
C GLN A 193 -28.42 14.91 1.12
N TYR A 194 -28.30 14.88 -0.22
CA TYR A 194 -28.41 16.08 -1.06
C TYR A 194 -29.73 16.83 -0.85
N LEU A 195 -30.79 16.14 -0.41
CA LEU A 195 -32.11 16.72 -0.17
C LEU A 195 -32.22 17.41 1.20
N ILE A 196 -31.25 17.23 2.09
CA ILE A 196 -31.24 17.83 3.41
C ILE A 196 -30.82 19.30 3.29
N SER A 197 -31.70 20.20 3.70
CA SER A 197 -31.48 21.65 3.62
C SER A 197 -30.47 22.20 4.63
N ASP A 198 -30.27 21.47 5.74
CA ASP A 198 -29.34 21.83 6.81
C ASP A 198 -28.08 20.97 6.70
N THR A 199 -27.04 21.54 6.10
CA THR A 199 -25.77 20.83 5.82
C THR A 199 -25.03 20.40 7.08
N THR A 200 -25.41 20.89 8.27
CA THR A 200 -24.83 20.42 9.55
C THR A 200 -25.26 19.01 9.93
N GLN A 201 -26.24 18.45 9.22
CA GLN A 201 -26.75 17.09 9.42
C GLN A 201 -26.11 16.07 8.48
N TYR A 202 -25.20 16.49 7.60
CA TYR A 202 -24.47 15.58 6.72
C TYR A 202 -23.61 14.63 7.52
N THR A 203 -23.65 13.35 7.15
CA THR A 203 -22.72 12.37 7.71
C THR A 203 -21.31 12.65 7.20
N GLU A 204 -20.31 12.24 7.99
CA GLU A 204 -18.91 12.35 7.60
C GLU A 204 -18.64 11.64 6.26
N GLY A 205 -19.18 10.43 6.08
CA GLY A 205 -19.06 9.70 4.82
C GLY A 205 -19.68 10.42 3.62
N PHE A 206 -20.79 11.14 3.80
CA PHE A 206 -21.36 11.94 2.72
C PHE A 206 -20.48 13.14 2.36
N LEU A 207 -19.86 13.80 3.36
CA LEU A 207 -18.90 14.87 3.08
C LEU A 207 -17.69 14.36 2.30
N ILE A 208 -17.16 13.20 2.67
CA ILE A 208 -16.03 12.56 1.96
C ILE A 208 -16.43 12.14 0.54
N TYR A 209 -17.66 11.64 0.37
CA TYR A 209 -18.22 11.34 -0.94
C TYR A 209 -18.28 12.59 -1.82
N LEU A 210 -18.78 13.72 -1.30
CA LEU A 210 -18.82 15.00 -2.03
C LEU A 210 -17.42 15.47 -2.42
N GLU A 211 -16.47 15.47 -1.47
CA GLU A 211 -15.08 15.87 -1.73
C GLU A 211 -14.43 15.00 -2.80
N THR A 212 -14.75 13.69 -2.82
CA THR A 212 -14.24 12.76 -3.83
C THR A 212 -14.84 13.05 -5.22
N ILE A 213 -16.14 13.34 -5.29
CA ILE A 213 -16.79 13.73 -6.54
C ILE A 213 -16.21 15.05 -7.06
N ASP A 214 -16.10 16.07 -6.21
CA ASP A 214 -15.55 17.38 -6.58
C ASP A 214 -14.11 17.25 -7.11
N LEU A 215 -13.27 16.44 -6.46
CA LEU A 215 -11.90 16.15 -6.91
C LEU A 215 -11.88 15.50 -8.31
N LEU A 216 -12.75 14.51 -8.54
CA LEU A 216 -12.81 13.81 -9.81
C LEU A 216 -13.33 14.72 -10.93
N GLU A 217 -14.33 15.55 -10.65
CA GLU A 217 -14.86 16.53 -11.60
C GLU A 217 -13.82 17.59 -11.94
N GLU A 218 -13.07 18.11 -10.97
CA GLU A 218 -11.98 19.06 -11.22
C GLU A 218 -10.91 18.41 -12.12
N ALA A 219 -10.41 17.24 -11.73
CA ALA A 219 -9.38 16.52 -12.48
C ALA A 219 -9.81 16.10 -13.89
N ALA A 220 -11.09 15.79 -14.11
CA ALA A 220 -11.62 15.45 -15.43
C ALA A 220 -11.70 16.64 -16.40
N ASN A 221 -11.69 17.88 -15.87
CA ASN A 221 -11.86 19.11 -16.65
C ASN A 221 -10.56 19.90 -16.88
N GLU A 222 -9.42 19.46 -16.33
CA GLU A 222 -8.08 20.03 -16.55
C GLU A 222 -7.39 19.48 -17.82
#